data_AF-A0ABD6EA57-F1
#
_entry.id   AF-A0ABD6EA57-F1
#
_cell.length_a   1.000
_cell.length_b   1.000
_cell.length_c   1.000
_cell.angle_alpha   90.00
_cell.angle_beta   90.00
_cell.angle_gamma   90.00
#
_symmetry.space_group_name_H-M   'P 1'
#
loop_
_entity.id
_entity.type
_entity.pdbx_description
1 polymer ?
#
loop_
_entity_poly.entity_id
_entity_poly.type
_entity_poly.pdbx_seq_one_letter_code
_entity_poly.pdbx_strand_id
1 'polypeptide(L)'
;MSVNLPNFWPLTILYGVLLLLPVTIAIGKHHHYIPRRFDLTLSIRNHNVTDSKFFRLQGVGHTADFDVAPGDVFTKTYEVRRKGFWTLFVEFPGDRYAKSPRKIISRDSYRHWVSRIHLKHGIIAH
;
A
#
# COMPACT_ATOMS: atom_id res chain seq x y z
N MET A 1 -12.44 -15.91 72.02
CA MET A 1 -11.31 -15.84 71.05
C MET A 1 -11.84 -15.20 69.78
N SER A 2 -11.53 -13.94 69.50
CA SER A 2 -11.84 -13.33 68.20
C SER A 2 -10.67 -13.55 67.24
N VAL A 3 -10.91 -14.25 66.14
CA VAL A 3 -9.91 -14.50 65.11
C VAL A 3 -9.84 -13.25 64.23
N ASN A 4 -8.71 -12.52 64.29
CA ASN A 4 -8.44 -11.41 63.39
C ASN A 4 -8.18 -11.97 61.98
N LEU A 5 -9.09 -11.72 61.05
CA LEU A 5 -8.89 -12.03 59.63
C LEU A 5 -7.89 -11.02 59.03
N PRO A 6 -6.90 -11.46 58.23
CA PRO A 6 -5.94 -10.55 57.62
C PRO A 6 -6.65 -9.60 56.63
N ASN A 7 -6.30 -8.31 56.70
CA ASN A 7 -6.79 -7.31 55.75
C ASN A 7 -6.09 -7.50 54.38
N PHE A 8 -6.75 -8.22 53.47
CA PHE A 8 -6.23 -8.51 52.12
C PHE A 8 -6.50 -7.39 51.08
N TRP A 9 -7.24 -6.36 51.47
CA TRP A 9 -7.57 -5.20 50.62
C TRP A 9 -6.39 -4.48 49.93
N PRO A 10 -5.21 -4.28 50.56
CA PRO A 10 -4.12 -3.59 49.87
C PRO A 10 -3.49 -4.44 48.75
N LEU A 11 -3.51 -5.77 48.88
CA LEU A 11 -2.93 -6.69 47.89
C LEU A 11 -3.82 -6.83 46.65
N THR A 12 -5.15 -6.82 46.82
CA THR A 12 -6.09 -6.87 45.69
C THR A 12 -6.06 -5.59 44.86
N ILE A 13 -5.94 -4.43 45.52
CA ILE A 13 -5.79 -3.13 44.83
C ILE A 13 -4.47 -3.09 44.04
N LEU A 14 -3.36 -3.53 44.64
CA LEU A 14 -2.06 -3.58 43.98
C LEU A 14 -2.08 -4.50 42.74
N TYR A 15 -2.72 -5.66 42.85
CA TYR A 15 -2.84 -6.60 41.73
C TYR A 15 -3.71 -6.03 40.60
N GLY A 16 -4.80 -5.32 40.95
CA GLY A 16 -5.65 -4.63 39.97
C GLY A 16 -4.91 -3.52 39.21
N VAL A 17 -4.10 -2.72 39.91
CA VAL A 17 -3.26 -1.68 39.27
C VAL A 17 -2.20 -2.31 38.35
N LEU A 18 -1.57 -3.40 38.77
CA LEU A 18 -0.57 -4.12 37.97
C LEU A 18 -1.16 -4.71 36.69
N LEU A 19 -2.41 -5.18 36.74
CA LEU A 19 -3.15 -5.71 35.57
C LEU A 19 -3.58 -4.62 34.57
N LEU A 20 -3.81 -3.39 35.03
CA LEU A 20 -4.28 -2.27 34.20
C LEU A 20 -3.15 -1.47 33.53
N LEU A 21 -1.93 -1.49 34.09
CA LEU A 21 -0.73 -0.87 33.52
C LEU A 21 -0.37 -1.33 32.09
N PRO A 22 -0.39 -2.62 31.72
CA PRO A 22 -0.03 -3.04 30.36
C PRO A 22 -1.07 -2.61 29.31
N VAL A 23 -2.34 -2.45 29.69
CA VAL A 23 -3.42 -2.03 28.78
C VAL A 23 -3.23 -0.57 28.35
N THR A 24 -2.88 0.32 29.29
CA THR A 24 -2.68 1.74 28.98
C THR A 24 -1.42 1.99 28.15
N ILE A 25 -0.35 1.22 28.38
CA ILE A 25 0.90 1.32 27.60
C ILE A 25 0.72 0.78 26.17
N ALA A 26 -0.13 -0.23 25.96
CA ALA A 26 -0.41 -0.79 24.63
C ALA A 26 -1.19 0.19 23.74
N ILE A 27 -2.11 0.97 24.31
CA ILE A 27 -2.95 1.93 23.57
C ILE A 27 -2.13 3.12 23.03
N GLY A 28 -1.08 3.52 23.75
CA GLY A 28 -0.21 4.66 23.39
C GLY A 28 0.72 4.44 22.19
N LYS A 29 0.80 3.23 21.63
CA LYS A 29 1.68 2.91 20.49
C LYS A 29 1.02 3.11 19.13
N HIS A 30 -0.01 3.96 19.03
CA HIS A 30 -0.43 4.48 17.74
C HIS A 30 0.61 5.49 17.27
N HIS A 31 1.66 5.00 16.61
CA HIS A 31 2.62 5.83 15.92
C HIS A 31 1.86 6.75 14.98
N HIS A 32 1.79 8.03 15.33
CA HIS A 32 1.16 9.04 14.50
C HIS A 32 1.95 9.07 13.19
N TYR A 33 1.30 8.64 12.11
CA TYR A 33 1.89 8.69 10.78
C TYR A 33 2.09 10.16 10.43
N ILE A 34 3.33 10.67 10.52
CA ILE A 34 3.64 12.04 10.11
C ILE A 34 3.56 12.07 8.58
N PRO A 35 2.58 12.78 7.98
CA PRO A 35 2.45 12.85 6.54
C PRO A 35 3.56 13.74 5.99
N ARG A 36 4.69 13.12 5.64
CA ARG A 36 5.74 13.81 4.87
C ARG A 36 5.39 13.68 3.39
N ARG A 37 5.37 14.82 2.71
CA ARG A 37 5.21 14.88 1.26
C ARG A 37 6.52 14.47 0.61
N PHE A 38 6.46 13.64 -0.41
CA PHE A 38 7.61 13.26 -1.21
C PHE A 38 7.20 13.07 -2.66
N ASP A 39 8.15 13.31 -3.56
CA ASP A 39 7.95 13.12 -4.99
C ASP A 39 8.30 11.67 -5.37
N LEU A 40 7.34 10.98 -5.96
CA LEU A 40 7.48 9.61 -6.44
C LEU A 40 7.43 9.61 -7.96
N THR A 41 8.54 9.24 -8.60
CA THR A 41 8.60 9.09 -10.05
C THR A 41 8.35 7.64 -10.44
N LEU A 42 7.28 7.42 -11.20
CA LEU A 42 6.88 6.10 -11.71
C LEU A 42 7.12 6.05 -13.22
N SER A 43 7.88 5.05 -13.64
CA SER A 43 8.17 4.78 -15.05
C SER A 43 7.61 3.41 -15.44
N ILE A 44 6.79 3.36 -16.48
CA ILE A 44 6.10 2.16 -16.93
C ILE A 44 6.53 1.91 -18.37
N ARG A 45 7.18 0.78 -18.60
CA ARG A 45 7.61 0.37 -19.94
C ARG A 45 6.61 -0.61 -20.53
N ASN A 46 6.10 -0.27 -21.71
CA ASN A 46 5.34 -1.20 -22.52
C ASN A 46 6.32 -2.06 -23.34
N HIS A 47 6.34 -3.37 -23.08
CA HIS A 47 7.21 -4.28 -23.82
C HIS A 47 6.59 -4.79 -25.13
N ASN A 48 5.29 -5.09 -25.13
CA ASN A 48 4.64 -5.76 -26.26
C ASN A 48 3.11 -5.66 -26.25
N VAL A 49 2.54 -4.66 -25.59
CA VAL A 49 1.08 -4.44 -25.57
C VAL A 49 0.72 -3.55 -26.75
N THR A 50 0.14 -4.12 -27.80
CA THR A 50 -0.22 -3.39 -29.04
C THR A 50 -1.69 -2.96 -29.05
N ASP A 51 -2.57 -3.77 -28.48
CA ASP A 51 -4.02 -3.62 -28.66
C ASP A 51 -4.69 -2.94 -27.46
N SER A 52 -3.95 -2.18 -26.67
CA SER A 52 -4.54 -1.47 -25.53
C SER A 52 -5.33 -0.24 -26.00
N LYS A 53 -6.51 -0.02 -25.41
CA LYS A 53 -7.25 1.24 -25.52
C LYS A 53 -6.59 2.33 -24.66
N PHE A 54 -6.21 2.00 -23.43
CA PHE A 54 -5.42 2.85 -22.54
C PHE A 54 -4.82 2.05 -21.39
N PHE A 55 -3.83 2.62 -20.74
CA PHE A 55 -3.27 2.16 -19.47
C PHE A 55 -3.78 3.06 -18.35
N ARG A 56 -4.08 2.48 -17.19
CA ARG A 56 -4.49 3.22 -15.99
C ARG A 56 -3.62 2.87 -14.81
N LEU A 57 -2.92 3.83 -14.25
CA LEU A 57 -2.16 3.68 -13.02
C LEU A 57 -2.96 4.28 -11.86
N GLN A 58 -3.22 3.47 -10.84
CA GLN A 58 -3.99 3.87 -9.67
C GLN A 58 -3.24 3.52 -8.38
N GLY A 59 -3.08 4.49 -7.49
CA GLY A 59 -2.45 4.26 -6.20
C GLY A 59 -2.38 5.52 -5.32
N VAL A 60 -2.48 5.32 -4.01
CA VAL A 60 -2.22 6.38 -3.00
C VAL A 60 -3.04 7.66 -3.21
N GLY A 61 -4.25 7.55 -3.77
CA GLY A 61 -5.13 8.69 -4.06
C GLY A 61 -4.89 9.37 -5.41
N HIS A 62 -3.98 8.84 -6.22
CA HIS A 62 -3.74 9.25 -7.60
C HIS A 62 -4.28 8.22 -8.58
N THR A 63 -4.84 8.72 -9.68
CA THR A 63 -5.22 7.93 -10.86
C THR A 63 -4.70 8.67 -12.09
N ALA A 64 -4.07 7.95 -13.00
CA ALA A 64 -3.62 8.49 -14.28
C ALA A 64 -3.89 7.51 -15.40
N ASP A 65 -4.62 7.99 -16.40
CA ASP A 65 -4.84 7.27 -17.65
C ASP A 65 -3.85 7.80 -18.68
N PHE A 66 -3.22 6.91 -19.43
CA PHE A 66 -2.20 7.25 -20.41
C PHE A 66 -2.16 6.20 -21.52
N ASP A 67 -1.62 6.60 -22.67
CA ASP A 67 -1.34 5.71 -23.78
C ASP A 67 0.18 5.61 -23.98
N VAL A 68 0.66 4.41 -24.26
CA VAL A 68 2.08 4.10 -24.47
C VAL A 68 2.19 3.05 -25.56
N ALA A 69 2.86 3.44 -26.65
CA ALA A 69 3.16 2.52 -27.73
C ALA A 69 4.10 1.38 -27.27
N PRO A 70 4.06 0.20 -27.92
CA PRO A 70 5.03 -0.86 -27.68
C PRO A 70 6.47 -0.36 -27.83
N GLY A 71 7.32 -0.64 -26.85
CA GLY A 71 8.72 -0.20 -26.82
C GLY A 71 8.94 1.08 -26.00
N ASP A 72 7.90 1.91 -25.84
CA ASP A 72 7.98 3.21 -25.16
C ASP A 72 7.82 3.11 -23.63
N VAL A 73 8.12 4.23 -22.99
CA VAL A 73 8.09 4.38 -21.53
C VAL A 73 7.26 5.60 -21.15
N PHE A 74 6.22 5.40 -20.36
CA PHE A 74 5.56 6.49 -19.65
C PHE A 74 6.30 6.81 -18.36
N THR A 75 6.60 8.07 -18.12
CA THR A 75 7.20 8.53 -16.85
C THR A 75 6.38 9.69 -16.30
N LYS A 76 6.02 9.60 -15.02
CA LYS A 76 5.32 10.69 -14.33
C LYS A 76 5.71 10.76 -12.86
N THR A 77 5.83 11.98 -12.36
CA THR A 77 6.13 12.28 -10.96
C THR A 77 4.86 12.69 -10.23
N TYR A 78 4.64 12.10 -9.05
CA TYR A 78 3.49 12.35 -8.19
C TYR A 78 3.95 12.84 -6.82
N GLU A 79 3.36 13.92 -6.32
CA GLU A 79 3.50 14.30 -4.92
C GLU A 79 2.61 13.38 -4.07
N VAL A 80 3.22 12.55 -3.22
CA VAL A 80 2.51 11.58 -2.38
C VAL A 80 2.74 11.87 -0.91
N ARG A 81 1.68 11.66 -0.12
CA ARG A 81 1.68 11.90 1.33
C ARG A 81 1.88 10.64 2.15
N ARG A 82 1.71 9.45 1.55
CA ARG A 82 1.81 8.17 2.25
C ARG A 82 2.39 7.04 1.42
N LYS A 83 2.97 6.04 2.09
CA LYS A 83 3.32 4.75 1.46
C LYS A 83 2.03 4.02 1.04
N GLY A 84 2.06 3.23 -0.02
CA GLY A 84 0.88 2.46 -0.41
C GLY A 84 1.03 1.63 -1.68
N PHE A 85 -0.09 0.99 -2.05
CA PHE A 85 -0.17 0.13 -3.22
C PHE A 85 -0.40 0.95 -4.49
N TRP A 86 0.28 0.54 -5.54
CA TRP A 86 0.05 0.98 -6.90
C TRP A 86 -0.38 -0.22 -7.74
N THR A 87 -1.42 -0.02 -8.53
CA THR A 87 -1.99 -1.02 -9.43
C THR A 87 -2.07 -0.40 -10.82
N LEU A 88 -1.54 -1.12 -11.80
CA LEU A 88 -1.65 -0.73 -13.19
C LEU A 88 -2.69 -1.62 -13.88
N PHE A 89 -3.59 -1.01 -14.62
CA PHE A 89 -4.62 -1.65 -15.40
C PHE A 89 -4.34 -1.40 -16.87
N VAL A 90 -4.67 -2.38 -17.70
CA VAL A 90 -4.64 -2.24 -19.15
C VAL A 90 -6.04 -2.52 -19.64
N GLU A 91 -6.62 -1.54 -20.33
CA GLU A 91 -7.90 -1.69 -20.99
C GLU A 91 -7.67 -2.14 -22.43
N PHE A 92 -8.39 -3.16 -22.87
CA PHE A 92 -8.41 -3.60 -24.27
C PHE A 92 -9.76 -3.23 -24.89
N PRO A 93 -9.85 -3.08 -26.22
CA PRO A 93 -11.13 -2.97 -26.89
C PRO A 93 -12.00 -4.22 -26.62
N GLY A 94 -13.26 -3.97 -26.26
CA GLY A 94 -14.20 -4.96 -25.73
C GLY A 94 -14.29 -4.93 -24.19
N ASP A 95 -14.99 -5.89 -23.59
CA ASP A 95 -15.22 -5.94 -22.14
C ASP A 95 -14.09 -6.69 -21.39
N ARG A 96 -12.84 -6.55 -21.86
CA ARG A 96 -11.68 -7.31 -21.41
C ARG A 96 -10.69 -6.40 -20.69
N TYR A 97 -10.62 -6.54 -19.36
CA TYR A 97 -9.64 -5.86 -18.52
C TYR A 97 -8.48 -6.80 -18.14
N ALA A 98 -7.24 -6.41 -18.41
CA ALA A 98 -6.09 -7.08 -17.79
C ALA A 98 -5.61 -6.32 -16.55
N LYS A 99 -5.42 -7.04 -15.45
CA LYS A 99 -4.89 -6.50 -14.19
C LYS A 99 -3.40 -6.81 -14.11
N SER A 100 -2.56 -5.79 -13.95
CA SER A 100 -1.14 -6.00 -13.67
C SER A 100 -0.92 -6.39 -12.20
N PRO A 101 0.25 -6.97 -11.86
CA PRO A 101 0.61 -7.28 -10.48
C PRO A 101 0.55 -6.04 -9.59
N ARG A 102 -0.16 -6.15 -8.46
CA ARG A 102 -0.19 -5.10 -7.43
C ARG A 102 1.20 -4.99 -6.79
N LYS A 103 1.73 -3.78 -6.66
CA LYS A 103 3.03 -3.55 -6.02
C LYS A 103 2.89 -2.55 -4.87
N ILE A 104 3.44 -2.90 -3.71
CA ILE A 104 3.60 -1.98 -2.57
C ILE A 104 4.83 -1.14 -2.87
N ILE A 105 4.66 0.18 -2.94
CA ILE A 105 5.77 1.11 -3.11
C ILE A 105 5.94 1.87 -1.78
N SER A 106 7.13 1.75 -1.20
CA SER A 106 7.52 2.42 0.04
C SER A 106 8.44 3.61 -0.25
N ARG A 107 8.52 4.57 0.67
CA ARG A 107 9.52 5.67 0.64
C ARG A 107 10.96 5.19 0.42
N ASP A 108 11.28 4.01 0.95
CA ASP A 108 12.63 3.44 0.89
C ASP A 108 12.85 2.64 -0.41
N SER A 109 11.77 2.43 -1.17
CA SER A 109 11.85 2.00 -2.56
C SER A 109 12.43 3.17 -3.35
N TYR A 110 13.47 2.93 -4.15
CA TYR A 110 14.21 3.92 -4.92
C TYR A 110 13.37 5.10 -5.45
N ARG A 111 13.94 6.32 -5.46
CA ARG A 111 13.30 7.56 -5.97
C ARG A 111 12.69 7.42 -7.37
N HIS A 112 13.20 6.48 -8.16
CA HIS A 112 12.69 6.09 -9.45
C HIS A 112 12.27 4.63 -9.41
N TRP A 113 11.00 4.36 -9.67
CA TRP A 113 10.48 3.00 -9.79
C TRP A 113 10.14 2.69 -11.24
N VAL A 114 10.65 1.57 -11.73
CA VAL A 114 10.38 1.07 -13.08
C VAL A 114 9.58 -0.23 -13.00
N SER A 115 8.43 -0.30 -13.67
CA SER A 115 7.67 -1.54 -13.83
C SER A 115 7.58 -1.98 -15.27
N ARG A 116 7.70 -3.30 -15.47
CA ARG A 116 7.60 -3.96 -16.76
C ARG A 116 6.27 -4.69 -16.85
N ILE A 117 5.47 -4.34 -17.85
CA ILE A 117 4.27 -5.08 -18.19
C ILE A 117 4.66 -6.25 -19.09
N HIS A 118 4.45 -7.48 -18.62
CA HIS A 118 4.51 -8.67 -19.45
C HIS A 118 3.10 -9.23 -19.56
N LEU A 119 2.52 -9.19 -20.76
CA LEU A 119 1.42 -10.08 -21.06
C LEU A 119 2.03 -11.47 -21.29
N LYS A 120 1.59 -12.48 -20.54
CA LYS A 120 1.89 -13.86 -20.92
C LYS A 120 1.27 -14.08 -22.30
N HIS A 121 2.06 -14.66 -23.22
CA HIS A 121 1.71 -15.00 -24.61
C HIS A 121 0.56 -16.03 -24.75
N GLY A 122 -0.40 -16.07 -23.82
CA GLY A 122 -1.49 -17.06 -23.77
C GLY A 122 -2.89 -16.48 -23.92
N ILE A 123 -3.05 -15.21 -24.28
CA ILE A 123 -4.34 -14.68 -24.74
C ILE A 123 -4.17 -14.35 -26.22
N ILE A 124 -4.03 -15.41 -27.03
CA ILE A 124 -4.30 -15.32 -28.45
C ILE A 124 -5.82 -15.14 -28.52
N ALA A 125 -6.25 -13.94 -28.89
CA ALA A 125 -7.61 -13.74 -29.36
C ALA A 125 -7.72 -14.47 -30.71
N HIS A 126 -8.45 -15.57 -30.73
CA HIS A 126 -9.14 -16.07 -31.91
C HIS A 126 -10.64 -15.84 -31.69
#